data_AF-A0A8I3NTI9-F1
#
_entry.id   AF-A0A8I3NTI9-F1
#
_cell.length_a   1.000
_cell.length_b   1.000
_cell.length_c   1.000
_cell.angle_alpha   90.00
_cell.angle_beta   90.00
_cell.angle_gamma   90.00
#
_symmetry.space_group_name_H-M   'P 1'
#
loop_
_entity.id
_entity.type
_entity.pdbx_description
1 polymer ?
#
loop_
_entity_poly.entity_id
_entity_poly.type
_entity_poly.pdbx_seq_one_letter_code
_entity_poly.pdbx_strand_id
1 'polypeptide(L)'
;MKPGSVIPLMMLLALEILTTWTVEGASKEKAKHGACPFTPRVMCLVFEPPQCQSDWDCPKEQKCCREYCGIKCVDPVDPSKPVKVNPGKCPLVTDQCKRPNPTDKCLNDSHCLNSLKCCKGVCGNSCVKPVKDVFLPVQ
;
A
#
# COMPACT_ATOMS: atom_id res chain seq x y z
N MET A 1 47.36 14.38 44.91
CA MET A 1 46.23 14.37 43.96
C MET A 1 45.05 13.72 44.65
N LYS A 2 44.04 14.50 45.08
CA LYS A 2 42.80 13.99 45.68
C LYS A 2 41.70 14.03 44.60
N PRO A 3 40.98 12.94 44.32
CA PRO A 3 39.93 12.92 43.32
C PRO A 3 38.66 13.48 43.96
N GLY A 4 38.62 14.80 44.17
CA GLY A 4 37.63 15.42 45.04
C GLY A 4 37.00 16.66 44.44
N SER A 5 36.79 16.73 43.13
CA SER A 5 35.97 17.79 42.52
C SER A 5 35.66 17.55 41.03
N VAL A 6 35.24 16.35 40.68
CA VAL A 6 34.68 16.07 39.33
C VAL A 6 33.27 15.50 39.38
N ILE A 7 32.82 15.10 40.57
CA ILE A 7 31.49 14.55 40.82
C ILE A 7 30.36 15.51 40.42
N PRO A 8 30.38 16.82 40.76
CA PRO A 8 29.30 17.71 40.34
C PRO A 8 29.33 18.00 38.82
N LEU A 9 30.52 17.96 38.21
CA LEU A 9 30.71 18.21 36.77
C LEU A 9 30.19 17.05 35.92
N MET A 10 30.38 15.81 36.38
CA MET A 10 29.87 14.60 35.70
C MET A 10 28.35 14.46 35.82
N MET A 11 27.75 14.93 36.92
CA MET A 11 26.30 14.92 37.11
C MET A 11 25.58 15.97 36.26
N LEU A 12 26.22 17.12 36.00
CA LEU A 12 25.71 18.15 35.09
C LEU A 12 25.69 17.68 33.63
N LEU A 13 26.75 16.99 33.18
CA LEU A 13 26.82 16.41 31.84
C LEU A 13 25.80 15.28 31.61
N ALA A 14 25.46 14.50 32.65
CA ALA A 14 24.44 13.45 32.54
C ALA A 14 23.01 14.00 32.45
N LEU A 15 22.76 15.21 32.95
CA LEU A 15 21.44 15.85 32.91
C LEU A 15 21.09 16.39 31.51
N GLU A 16 22.10 16.75 30.70
CA GLU A 16 21.93 17.16 29.29
C GLU A 16 21.58 15.98 28.37
N ILE A 17 21.92 14.74 28.75
CA ILE A 17 21.63 13.53 27.96
C ILE A 17 20.15 13.15 28.05
N LEU A 18 19.42 13.63 29.07
CA LEU A 18 17.99 13.36 29.25
C LEU A 18 17.07 14.29 28.43
N THR A 19 17.57 15.36 27.81
CA THR A 19 16.72 16.35 27.11
C THR A 19 16.66 16.20 25.59
N THR A 20 17.44 15.31 24.97
CA THR A 20 17.39 15.11 23.50
C THR A 20 17.08 13.70 23.10
N TRP A 21 16.17 13.03 23.81
CA TRP A 21 15.49 11.84 23.30
C TRP A 21 13.98 12.13 23.22
N THR A 22 13.61 13.25 22.60
CA THR A 22 12.34 13.30 21.88
C THR A 22 12.54 12.47 20.62
N VAL A 23 12.32 11.15 20.71
CA VAL A 23 11.87 10.42 19.53
C VAL A 23 10.59 11.14 19.14
N GLU A 24 10.70 11.99 18.12
CA GLU A 24 9.59 12.71 17.50
C GLU A 24 8.49 11.68 17.37
N GLY A 25 7.46 11.82 18.21
CA GLY A 25 6.35 10.89 18.22
C GLY A 25 5.92 10.77 16.78
N ALA A 26 5.76 9.55 16.29
CA ALA A 26 4.99 9.31 15.09
C ALA A 26 3.65 10.00 15.35
N SER A 27 3.52 11.25 14.89
CA SER A 27 2.35 12.05 15.09
C SER A 27 1.27 11.21 14.47
N LYS A 28 0.34 10.73 15.30
CA LYS A 28 -0.78 9.93 14.85
C LYS A 28 -1.76 10.91 14.19
N GLU A 29 -1.27 11.64 13.19
CA GLU A 29 -2.07 12.48 12.33
C GLU A 29 -3.13 11.57 11.73
N LYS A 30 -4.39 11.90 11.99
CA LYS A 30 -5.51 11.15 11.45
C LYS A 30 -5.37 11.17 9.93
N ALA A 31 -5.29 10.02 9.28
CA ALA A 31 -5.27 9.94 7.83
C ALA A 31 -6.53 10.60 7.24
N LYS A 32 -6.41 11.20 6.06
CA LYS A 32 -7.58 11.75 5.34
C LYS A 32 -8.53 10.63 4.92
N HIS A 33 -9.80 10.97 4.75
CA HIS A 33 -10.86 10.01 4.42
C HIS A 33 -10.62 9.31 3.07
N GLY A 34 -11.16 8.10 2.92
CA GLY A 34 -11.00 7.26 1.74
C GLY A 34 -9.69 6.49 1.71
N ALA A 35 -9.48 5.74 0.64
CA ALA A 35 -8.33 4.88 0.42
C ALA A 35 -7.51 5.34 -0.79
N CYS A 36 -6.22 4.98 -0.82
CA CYS A 36 -5.44 5.12 -2.04
C CYS A 36 -6.03 4.23 -3.14
N PRO A 37 -6.12 4.71 -4.39
CA PRO A 37 -6.45 3.85 -5.52
C PRO A 37 -5.45 2.69 -5.60
N PHE A 38 -5.91 1.55 -6.10
CA PHE A 38 -5.02 0.42 -6.32
C PHE A 38 -4.12 0.72 -7.53
N THR A 39 -2.83 0.67 -7.28
CA THR A 39 -1.80 0.81 -8.31
C THR A 39 -0.93 -0.45 -8.32
N PRO A 40 -0.92 -1.23 -9.42
CA PRO A 40 -0.11 -2.44 -9.51
C PRO A 40 1.37 -2.13 -9.27
N ARG A 41 2.08 -3.03 -8.58
CA ARG A 41 3.53 -2.89 -8.46
C ARG A 41 4.17 -3.16 -9.82
N VAL A 42 4.97 -2.21 -10.27
CA VAL A 42 5.79 -2.33 -11.48
C VAL A 42 7.26 -2.21 -11.12
N MET A 43 8.11 -2.68 -12.02
CA MET A 43 9.55 -2.43 -11.94
C MET A 43 9.82 -1.06 -12.55
N CYS A 44 10.44 -0.18 -11.77
CA CYS A 44 10.80 1.17 -12.21
C CYS A 44 12.30 1.21 -12.44
N LEU A 45 12.73 1.70 -13.61
CA LEU A 45 14.14 1.99 -13.87
C LEU A 45 14.60 3.21 -13.07
N VAL A 46 13.72 4.20 -12.92
CA VAL A 46 13.95 5.43 -12.16
C VAL A 46 12.70 5.71 -11.33
N PHE A 47 12.89 6.07 -10.07
CA PHE A 47 11.82 6.57 -9.20
C PHE A 47 11.76 8.10 -9.29
N GLU A 48 10.55 8.63 -9.39
CA GLU A 48 10.29 10.07 -9.31
C GLU A 48 10.48 10.56 -7.87
N PRO A 49 10.96 11.80 -7.67
CA PRO A 49 10.98 12.41 -6.35
C PRO A 49 9.58 12.42 -5.71
N PRO A 50 9.46 12.13 -4.40
CA PRO A 50 8.16 12.11 -3.73
C PRO A 50 7.56 13.52 -3.68
N GLN A 51 6.25 13.63 -3.96
CA GLN A 51 5.52 14.89 -3.88
C GLN A 51 5.01 15.22 -2.47
N CYS A 52 4.90 14.20 -1.62
CA CYS A 52 4.34 14.27 -0.28
C CYS A 52 4.97 13.18 0.59
N GLN A 53 4.90 13.36 1.91
CA GLN A 53 5.30 12.37 2.91
C GLN A 53 4.08 11.88 3.71
N SER A 54 3.08 12.73 3.91
CA SER A 54 1.80 12.39 4.53
C SER A 54 0.61 12.93 3.73
N ASP A 55 -0.59 12.43 4.03
CA ASP A 55 -1.84 12.95 3.46
C ASP A 55 -1.98 14.46 3.64
N TRP A 56 -1.42 15.03 4.71
CA TRP A 56 -1.56 16.44 5.06
C TRP A 56 -0.71 17.38 4.21
N ASP A 57 0.33 16.87 3.55
CA ASP A 57 1.09 17.61 2.54
C ASP A 57 0.28 17.82 1.26
N CYS A 58 -0.74 16.97 1.03
CA CYS A 58 -1.54 17.01 -0.18
C CYS A 58 -2.66 18.05 -0.11
N PRO A 59 -3.00 18.72 -1.22
CA PRO A 59 -4.08 19.70 -1.24
C PRO A 59 -5.45 19.04 -1.04
N LYS A 60 -6.38 19.77 -0.41
CA LYS A 60 -7.78 19.32 -0.22
C LYS A 60 -7.85 17.94 0.45
N GLU A 61 -8.72 17.06 -0.05
CA GLU A 61 -8.92 15.69 0.44
C GLU A 61 -7.99 14.65 -0.23
N GLN A 62 -6.99 15.09 -0.99
CA GLN A 62 -6.06 14.17 -1.63
C GLN A 62 -5.21 13.44 -0.61
N LYS A 63 -4.92 12.17 -0.92
CA LYS A 63 -4.08 11.29 -0.11
C LYS A 63 -2.69 11.17 -0.70
N CYS A 64 -1.70 10.96 0.17
CA CYS A 64 -0.33 10.71 -0.24
C CYS A 64 -0.16 9.21 -0.49
N CYS A 65 -0.14 8.84 -1.77
CA CYS A 65 -0.23 7.45 -2.19
C CYS A 65 0.99 7.02 -2.99
N ARG A 66 1.32 5.73 -2.87
CA ARG A 66 2.30 5.09 -3.74
C ARG A 66 1.66 4.85 -5.11
N GLU A 67 2.23 5.48 -6.11
CA GLU A 67 1.94 5.23 -7.52
C GLU A 67 2.98 4.29 -8.14
N TYR A 68 2.88 4.05 -9.46
CA TYR A 68 3.74 3.12 -10.18
C TYR A 68 5.23 3.29 -9.86
N CYS A 69 5.75 4.50 -10.05
CA CYS A 69 7.17 4.84 -9.90
C CYS A 69 7.40 6.09 -9.04
N GLY A 70 6.51 6.39 -8.09
CA GLY A 70 6.63 7.57 -7.23
C GLY A 70 5.62 7.59 -6.10
N ILE A 71 5.72 8.63 -5.26
CA ILE A 71 4.75 8.94 -4.21
C ILE A 71 4.09 10.27 -4.59
N LYS A 72 2.77 10.27 -4.73
CA LYS A 72 2.00 11.38 -5.30
C LYS A 72 0.75 11.68 -4.49
N CYS A 73 0.30 12.92 -4.59
CA CYS A 73 -1.02 13.31 -4.12
C CYS A 73 -2.07 12.87 -5.15
N VAL A 74 -3.01 12.03 -4.72
CA VAL A 74 -4.05 11.47 -5.60
C VAL A 74 -5.42 11.61 -4.94
N ASP A 75 -6.45 11.71 -5.77
CA ASP A 75 -7.83 11.70 -5.29
C ASP A 75 -8.15 10.32 -4.70
N PRO A 76 -8.72 10.25 -3.48
CA PRO A 76 -9.01 8.99 -2.82
C PRO A 76 -10.18 8.26 -3.49
N VAL A 77 -10.18 6.94 -3.35
CA VAL A 77 -11.34 6.10 -3.67
C VAL A 77 -12.14 5.81 -2.39
N ASP A 78 -13.46 5.71 -2.54
CA ASP A 78 -14.33 5.28 -1.46
C ASP A 78 -14.39 3.74 -1.42
N PRO A 79 -13.80 3.09 -0.39
CA PRO A 79 -13.78 1.63 -0.29
C PRO A 79 -15.16 1.02 -0.02
N SER A 80 -16.15 1.85 0.34
CA SER A 80 -17.53 1.42 0.63
C SER A 80 -18.37 1.27 -0.63
N LYS A 81 -17.91 1.80 -1.77
CA LYS A 81 -18.63 1.70 -3.04
C LYS A 81 -18.64 0.26 -3.54
N PRO A 82 -19.79 -0.24 -4.02
CA PRO A 82 -19.86 -1.58 -4.58
C PRO A 82 -18.95 -1.69 -5.79
N VAL A 83 -18.12 -2.73 -5.81
CA VAL A 83 -17.25 -3.00 -6.95
C VAL A 83 -18.07 -3.64 -8.07
N LYS A 84 -17.95 -3.09 -9.28
CA LYS A 84 -18.49 -3.72 -10.49
C LYS A 84 -17.90 -5.12 -10.66
N VAL A 85 -18.75 -6.12 -10.77
CA VAL A 85 -18.39 -7.51 -11.08
C VAL A 85 -18.69 -7.79 -12.54
N ASN A 86 -17.71 -8.29 -13.28
CA ASN A 86 -17.87 -8.65 -14.68
C ASN A 86 -18.53 -10.05 -14.79
N PRO A 87 -19.41 -10.28 -15.78
CA PRO A 87 -20.10 -11.57 -15.96
C PRO A 87 -19.15 -12.76 -16.18
N GLY A 88 -19.65 -13.96 -15.88
CA GLY A 88 -18.91 -15.23 -15.99
C GLY A 88 -18.07 -15.56 -14.76
N LYS A 89 -17.27 -16.62 -14.86
CA LYS A 89 -16.46 -17.15 -13.74
C LYS A 89 -14.97 -17.13 -14.03
N CYS A 90 -14.17 -17.18 -12.97
CA CYS A 90 -12.74 -17.39 -13.09
C CYS A 90 -12.44 -18.82 -13.55
N PRO A 91 -11.43 -19.02 -14.42
CA PRO A 91 -10.96 -20.36 -14.74
C PRO A 91 -10.41 -21.05 -13.49
N LEU A 92 -10.51 -22.38 -13.43
CA LEU A 92 -9.93 -23.16 -12.35
C LEU A 92 -8.40 -23.13 -12.46
N VAL A 93 -7.73 -22.84 -11.35
CA VAL A 93 -6.27 -22.87 -11.24
C VAL A 93 -5.90 -23.82 -10.11
N THR A 94 -5.19 -24.90 -10.43
CA THR A 94 -4.75 -25.92 -9.47
C THR A 94 -3.34 -25.68 -8.95
N ASP A 95 -2.51 -24.98 -9.72
CA ASP A 95 -1.10 -24.74 -9.37
C ASP A 95 -0.92 -23.43 -8.60
N GLN A 96 0.06 -23.41 -7.71
CA GLN A 96 0.49 -22.21 -6.98
C GLN A 96 2.00 -22.09 -7.00
N CYS A 97 2.50 -20.89 -7.28
CA CYS A 97 3.92 -20.60 -7.22
C CYS A 97 4.41 -20.59 -5.76
N LYS A 98 5.69 -20.90 -5.56
CA LYS A 98 6.34 -20.85 -4.22
C LYS A 98 6.83 -19.45 -3.82
N ARG A 99 6.40 -18.40 -4.53
CA ARG A 99 6.84 -17.03 -4.28
C ARG A 99 6.13 -16.49 -3.03
N PRO A 100 6.87 -16.02 -2.00
CA PRO A 100 6.24 -15.30 -0.90
C PRO A 100 5.68 -13.97 -1.41
N ASN A 101 4.44 -13.64 -1.01
CA ASN A 101 3.73 -12.41 -1.38
C ASN A 101 3.71 -12.15 -2.91
N PRO A 102 3.01 -13.00 -3.69
CA PRO A 102 2.88 -12.79 -5.13
C PRO A 102 2.28 -11.41 -5.43
N THR A 103 2.73 -10.82 -6.54
CA THR A 103 2.28 -9.48 -6.94
C THR A 103 0.98 -9.58 -7.71
N ASP A 104 -0.05 -8.97 -7.15
CA ASP A 104 -1.35 -8.85 -7.79
C ASP A 104 -1.33 -7.74 -8.85
N LYS A 105 -1.86 -8.06 -10.03
CA LYS A 105 -2.04 -7.09 -11.13
C LYS A 105 -3.41 -6.41 -11.08
N CYS A 106 -4.33 -6.96 -10.29
CA CYS A 106 -5.68 -6.46 -10.06
C CYS A 106 -6.13 -6.93 -8.67
N LEU A 107 -7.10 -6.23 -8.05
CA LEU A 107 -7.77 -6.70 -6.82
C LEU A 107 -9.23 -7.05 -7.05
N ASN A 108 -9.81 -6.53 -8.13
CA ASN A 108 -11.19 -6.71 -8.48
C ASN A 108 -11.38 -6.47 -10.00
N ASP A 109 -12.58 -6.77 -10.49
CA ASP A 109 -12.93 -6.72 -11.91
C ASP A 109 -12.92 -5.29 -12.49
N SER A 110 -13.04 -4.24 -11.66
CA SER A 110 -13.01 -2.85 -12.15
C SER A 110 -11.59 -2.38 -12.54
N HIS A 111 -10.55 -3.05 -12.05
CA HIS A 111 -9.17 -2.81 -12.47
C HIS A 111 -8.83 -3.47 -13.81
N CYS A 112 -9.75 -4.28 -14.35
CA CYS A 112 -9.55 -5.02 -15.57
C CYS A 112 -10.28 -4.38 -16.76
N LEU A 113 -9.57 -4.20 -17.86
CA LEU A 113 -10.14 -3.70 -19.12
C LEU A 113 -11.00 -4.77 -19.81
N ASN A 114 -11.83 -4.36 -20.76
CA ASN A 114 -12.55 -5.26 -21.68
C ASN A 114 -13.41 -6.34 -21.01
N SER A 115 -14.04 -6.03 -19.87
CA SER A 115 -14.87 -6.96 -19.10
C SER A 115 -14.15 -8.24 -18.65
N LEU A 116 -12.82 -8.20 -18.53
CA LEU A 116 -12.03 -9.29 -17.97
C LEU A 116 -12.27 -9.41 -16.47
N LYS A 117 -12.14 -10.63 -15.93
CA LYS A 117 -12.26 -10.86 -14.49
C LYS A 117 -10.90 -10.84 -13.83
N CYS A 118 -10.83 -10.27 -12.63
CA CYS A 118 -9.67 -10.37 -11.76
C CYS A 118 -9.73 -11.71 -11.02
N CYS A 119 -8.83 -12.62 -11.37
CA CYS A 119 -8.86 -13.99 -10.88
C CYS A 119 -7.53 -14.36 -10.23
N LYS A 120 -7.60 -15.23 -9.22
CA LYS A 120 -6.41 -15.86 -8.65
C LYS A 120 -5.75 -16.73 -9.72
N GLY A 121 -4.55 -16.35 -10.12
CA GLY A 121 -3.69 -17.13 -11.01
C GLY A 121 -2.71 -18.00 -10.22
N VAL A 122 -1.76 -18.59 -10.94
CA VAL A 122 -0.69 -19.40 -10.34
C VAL A 122 0.18 -18.57 -9.39
N CYS A 123 0.39 -17.28 -9.68
CA CYS A 123 1.26 -16.41 -8.90
C CYS A 123 0.66 -15.00 -8.74
N GLY A 124 -0.40 -14.92 -7.92
CA GLY A 124 -1.14 -13.69 -7.65
C GLY A 124 -2.34 -13.50 -8.59
N ASN A 125 -3.05 -12.40 -8.41
CA ASN A 125 -4.24 -12.05 -9.16
C ASN A 125 -3.89 -11.45 -10.52
N SER A 126 -4.65 -11.81 -11.56
CA SER A 126 -4.47 -11.31 -12.92
C SER A 126 -5.81 -11.18 -13.66
N CYS A 127 -5.89 -10.21 -14.57
CA CYS A 127 -7.04 -10.04 -15.45
C CYS A 127 -7.06 -11.13 -16.52
N VAL A 128 -8.11 -11.95 -16.53
CA VAL A 128 -8.27 -13.08 -17.46
C VAL A 128 -9.65 -13.08 -18.10
N LYS A 129 -9.75 -13.73 -19.27
CA LYS A 129 -11.05 -13.90 -19.95
C LYS A 129 -11.95 -14.78 -19.08
N PRO A 130 -13.19 -14.36 -18.79
CA PRO A 130 -14.12 -15.19 -18.04
C PRO A 130 -14.47 -16.46 -18.80
N VAL A 131 -14.63 -17.57 -18.07
CA VAL A 131 -15.28 -18.76 -18.62
C VAL A 131 -16.78 -18.60 -18.50
N LYS A 132 -17.51 -19.04 -19.54
CA LYS A 132 -18.97 -19.14 -19.49
C LYS A 132 -19.33 -20.27 -18.53
N ASP A 133 -20.41 -20.13 -17.79
CA ASP A 133 -21.01 -21.27 -17.10
C ASP A 133 -21.37 -22.31 -18.16
N VAL A 134 -20.60 -23.39 -18.23
CA VAL A 134 -21.06 -24.61 -18.89
C VAL A 134 -22.12 -25.17 -17.93
N PHE A 135 -23.36 -24.70 -18.08
CA PHE A 135 -24.51 -25.46 -17.64
C PHE A 135 -24.49 -26.75 -18.46
N LEU A 136 -23.75 -27.76 -17.99
CA LEU A 136 -24.01 -29.11 -18.45
C LEU A 136 -25.47 -29.39 -18.07
N PRO A 137 -26.35 -29.75 -19.03
CA PRO A 137 -27.67 -30.21 -18.65
C PRO A 137 -27.47 -31.41 -17.75
N VAL A 138 -27.99 -31.33 -16.52
CA VAL A 138 -28.19 -32.51 -15.68
C VAL A 138 -29.16 -33.38 -16.47
N GLN A 139 -28.64 -34.49 -16.98
CA GLN A 139 -29.41 -35.51 -17.68
C GLN A 139 -30.16 -36.38 -16.67
#